data_AF-A0A950UPH8-F1
#
_entry.id   AF-A0A950UPH8-F1
#
_cell.length_a   1.000
_cell.length_b   1.000
_cell.length_c   1.000
_cell.angle_alpha   90.00
_cell.angle_beta   90.00
_cell.angle_gamma   90.00
#
_symmetry.space_group_name_H-M   'P 1'
#
loop_
_entity.id
_entity.type
_entity.pdbx_description
1 polymer ?
#
loop_
_entity_poly.entity_id
_entity_poly.type
_entity_poly.pdbx_seq_one_letter_code
_entity_poly.pdbx_strand_id
1 'polypeptide(L)'
;GEDKAVADALIAARQDLGSKQASLQRLEADRRATVASLAAEQAALLKADASMSALLARVKGELAALVAADQARRDAAARRGARPGGTWDCIRALESGNNYSAPGGGAYQFLDSTWHAMGYPGTASDAPPAEQDAAAVRLQQEAGWDQWTTAKRCGR
;
A
#
# COMPACT_ATOMS: atom_id res chain seq x y z
N GLY A 1 46.78 -79.57 29.32
CA GLY A 1 47.64 -79.51 28.13
C GLY A 1 47.32 -78.24 27.37
N GLU A 2 48.27 -77.76 26.57
CA GLU A 2 48.18 -76.54 25.76
C GLU A 2 46.85 -76.40 24.99
N ASP A 3 46.31 -77.50 24.45
CA ASP A 3 45.06 -77.48 23.67
C ASP A 3 43.86 -76.89 24.41
N LYS A 4 43.77 -77.13 25.73
CA LYS A 4 42.67 -76.58 26.55
C LYS A 4 42.80 -75.07 26.70
N ALA A 5 44.02 -74.57 26.88
CA ALA A 5 44.27 -73.13 26.98
C ALA A 5 43.98 -72.42 25.65
N VAL A 6 44.29 -73.05 24.51
CA VAL A 6 43.96 -72.53 23.18
C VAL A 6 42.43 -72.48 22.97
N ALA A 7 41.70 -73.53 23.38
CA ALA A 7 40.24 -73.56 23.29
C ALA A 7 39.58 -72.47 24.15
N ASP A 8 40.03 -72.29 25.38
CA ASP A 8 39.52 -71.25 26.29
C ASP A 8 39.80 -69.84 25.74
N ALA A 9 40.98 -69.61 25.15
CA ALA A 9 41.34 -68.35 24.51
C ALA A 9 40.45 -68.03 23.29
N LEU A 10 40.12 -69.03 22.46
CA LEU A 10 39.21 -68.85 21.32
C LEU A 10 37.78 -68.50 21.76
N ILE A 11 37.29 -69.11 22.85
CA ILE A 11 35.98 -68.80 23.42
C ILE A 11 35.96 -67.33 23.91
N ALA A 12 36.99 -66.90 24.64
CA ALA A 12 37.10 -65.53 25.11
C ALA A 12 37.17 -64.53 23.94
N ALA A 13 37.93 -64.82 22.89
CA ALA A 13 38.03 -63.99 21.69
C ALA A 13 36.68 -63.86 20.96
N ARG A 14 35.89 -64.94 20.89
CA ARG A 14 34.55 -64.91 20.30
C ARG A 14 33.58 -64.06 21.12
N GLN A 15 33.65 -64.13 22.44
CA GLN A 15 32.84 -63.29 23.34
C GLN A 15 33.20 -61.81 23.15
N ASP A 16 34.49 -61.47 23.12
CA ASP A 16 34.97 -60.09 22.85
C ASP A 16 34.50 -59.56 21.49
N LEU A 17 34.60 -60.36 20.43
CA LEU A 17 34.07 -60.01 19.11
C LEU A 17 32.57 -59.70 19.18
N GLY A 18 31.80 -60.54 19.87
CA GLY A 18 30.36 -60.32 20.08
C GLY A 18 30.07 -59.01 20.82
N SER A 19 30.83 -58.70 21.88
CA SER A 19 30.72 -57.43 22.61
C SER A 19 31.06 -56.22 21.74
N LYS A 20 32.09 -56.31 20.90
CA LYS A 20 32.46 -55.26 19.94
C LYS A 20 31.39 -55.06 18.88
N GLN A 21 30.83 -56.13 18.32
CA GLN A 21 29.73 -56.07 17.36
C GLN A 21 28.49 -55.39 17.96
N ALA A 22 28.09 -55.76 19.18
CA ALA A 22 26.97 -55.12 19.87
C ALA A 22 27.22 -53.63 20.17
N SER A 23 28.47 -53.27 20.44
CA SER A 23 28.86 -51.87 20.68
C SER A 23 28.85 -51.04 19.38
N LEU A 24 29.31 -51.60 18.27
CA LEU A 24 29.21 -50.98 16.94
C LEU A 24 27.75 -50.77 16.52
N GLN A 25 26.89 -51.77 16.72
CA GLN A 25 25.46 -51.64 16.41
C GLN A 25 24.79 -50.52 17.21
N ARG A 26 25.14 -50.36 18.49
CA ARG A 26 24.66 -49.25 19.32
C ARG A 26 25.14 -47.90 18.78
N LEU A 27 26.43 -47.78 18.44
CA LEU A 27 26.99 -46.55 17.87
C LEU A 27 26.35 -46.18 16.52
N GLU A 28 26.09 -47.18 15.67
CA GLU A 28 25.40 -46.98 14.40
C GLU A 28 23.95 -46.53 14.59
N ALA A 29 23.24 -47.09 15.58
CA ALA A 29 21.90 -46.68 15.93
C ALA A 29 21.88 -45.23 16.45
N ASP A 30 22.80 -44.88 17.35
CA ASP A 30 22.94 -43.51 17.88
C ASP A 30 23.25 -42.52 16.76
N ARG A 31 24.19 -42.85 15.86
CA ARG A 31 24.51 -42.03 14.69
C ARG A 31 23.28 -41.80 13.82
N ARG A 32 22.49 -42.86 13.55
CA ARG A 32 21.26 -42.75 12.75
C ARG A 32 20.24 -41.85 13.44
N ALA A 33 20.10 -41.95 14.77
CA ALA A 33 19.21 -41.09 15.53
C ALA A 33 19.65 -39.61 15.48
N THR A 34 20.95 -39.32 15.62
CA THR A 34 21.49 -37.96 15.49
C THR A 34 21.26 -37.39 14.09
N VAL A 35 21.51 -38.18 13.03
CA VAL A 35 21.26 -37.74 11.65
C VAL A 35 19.78 -37.47 11.41
N ALA A 36 18.88 -38.28 11.96
CA ALA A 36 17.44 -38.05 11.87
C ALA A 36 17.03 -36.75 12.60
N SER A 37 17.63 -36.46 13.76
CA SER A 37 17.41 -35.19 14.49
C SER A 37 17.85 -33.99 13.67
N LEU A 38 19.06 -34.04 13.09
CA LEU A 38 19.58 -32.96 12.23
C LEU A 38 18.69 -32.73 11.01
N ALA A 39 18.21 -33.80 10.38
CA ALA A 39 17.28 -33.69 9.26
C ALA A 39 15.95 -33.04 9.66
N ALA A 40 15.43 -33.37 10.85
CA ALA A 40 14.23 -32.75 11.40
C ALA A 40 14.43 -31.26 11.71
N GLU A 41 15.57 -30.89 12.28
CA GLU A 41 15.94 -29.49 12.54
C GLU A 41 16.07 -28.68 11.25
N GLN A 42 16.74 -29.23 10.23
CA GLN A 42 16.84 -28.59 8.91
C GLN A 42 15.45 -28.38 8.28
N ALA A 43 14.57 -29.38 8.37
CA ALA A 43 13.21 -29.26 7.87
C ALA A 43 12.40 -28.19 8.65
N ALA A 44 12.63 -28.05 9.95
CA ALA A 44 12.00 -27.01 10.77
C ALA A 44 12.49 -25.61 10.39
N LEU A 45 13.79 -25.44 10.12
CA LEU A 45 14.36 -24.17 9.67
C LEU A 45 13.80 -23.75 8.30
N LEU A 46 13.70 -24.68 7.35
CA LEU A 46 13.09 -24.39 6.04
C LEU A 46 11.61 -23.97 6.16
N LYS A 47 10.85 -24.60 7.06
CA LYS A 47 9.47 -24.18 7.34
C LYS A 47 9.39 -22.80 7.98
N ALA A 48 10.32 -22.48 8.88
CA ALA A 48 10.40 -21.16 9.51
C ALA A 48 10.73 -20.07 8.48
N ASP A 49 11.69 -20.33 7.58
CA ASP A 49 12.04 -19.40 6.49
C ASP A 49 10.87 -19.17 5.53
N ALA A 50 10.17 -20.23 5.13
CA ALA A 50 8.96 -20.12 4.32
C ALA A 50 7.86 -19.29 5.01
N SER A 51 7.70 -19.46 6.32
CA SER A 51 6.73 -18.70 7.12
C SER A 51 7.11 -17.22 7.20
N MET A 52 8.39 -16.91 7.41
CA MET A 52 8.90 -15.53 7.45
C MET A 52 8.76 -14.84 6.08
N SER A 53 9.06 -15.56 4.99
CA SER A 53 8.87 -15.07 3.63
C SER A 53 7.40 -14.76 3.33
N ALA A 54 6.47 -15.61 3.79
CA ALA A 54 5.03 -15.38 3.64
C ALA A 54 4.56 -14.14 4.42
N LEU A 55 5.06 -13.93 5.65
CA LEU A 55 4.77 -12.73 6.43
C LEU A 55 5.27 -11.47 5.73
N LEU A 56 6.50 -11.50 5.21
CA LEU A 56 7.06 -10.38 4.47
C LEU A 56 6.24 -10.05 3.22
N ALA A 57 5.79 -11.06 2.48
CA ALA A 57 4.92 -10.88 1.31
C ALA A 57 3.59 -10.21 1.70
N ARG A 58 2.98 -10.63 2.82
CA ARG A 58 1.76 -10.00 3.35
C ARG A 58 1.97 -8.54 3.71
N VAL A 59 3.02 -8.22 4.47
CA VAL A 59 3.33 -6.84 4.86
C VAL A 59 3.59 -5.96 3.64
N LYS A 60 4.31 -6.47 2.63
CA LYS A 60 4.51 -5.76 1.36
C LYS A 60 3.18 -5.47 0.64
N GLY A 61 2.26 -6.44 0.63
CA GLY A 61 0.93 -6.27 0.05
C GLY A 61 0.09 -5.22 0.80
N GLU A 62 0.06 -5.28 2.12
CA GLU A 62 -0.64 -4.31 2.97
C GLU A 62 -0.08 -2.88 2.78
N LEU A 63 1.24 -2.74 2.71
CA LEU A 63 1.89 -1.46 2.44
C LEU A 63 1.54 -0.93 1.04
N ALA A 64 1.57 -1.77 0.01
CA ALA A 64 1.20 -1.37 -1.35
C ALA A 64 -0.27 -0.88 -1.41
N ALA A 65 -1.18 -1.56 -0.72
CA ALA A 65 -2.58 -1.15 -0.63
C ALA A 65 -2.73 0.21 0.08
N LEU A 66 -1.99 0.45 1.17
CA LEU A 66 -1.99 1.73 1.87
C LEU A 66 -1.46 2.87 1.00
N VAL A 67 -0.36 2.64 0.27
CA VAL A 67 0.20 3.63 -0.66
C VAL A 67 -0.79 3.96 -1.78
N ALA A 68 -1.40 2.94 -2.39
CA ALA A 68 -2.42 3.15 -3.43
C ALA A 68 -3.64 3.93 -2.88
N ALA A 69 -4.06 3.64 -1.65
CA ALA A 69 -5.16 4.36 -1.00
C ALA A 69 -4.81 5.82 -0.70
N ASP A 70 -3.57 6.13 -0.28
CA ASP A 70 -3.12 7.51 -0.07
C ASP A 70 -3.06 8.28 -1.40
N GLN A 71 -2.50 7.67 -2.45
CA GLN A 71 -2.47 8.25 -3.79
C GLN A 71 -3.88 8.56 -4.30
N ALA A 72 -4.82 7.61 -4.19
CA ALA A 72 -6.20 7.82 -4.59
C ALA A 72 -6.89 8.96 -3.80
N ARG A 73 -6.59 9.11 -2.50
CA ARG A 73 -7.08 10.25 -1.71
C ARG A 73 -6.51 11.57 -2.18
N ARG A 74 -5.21 11.63 -2.48
CA ARG A 74 -4.56 12.84 -3.02
C ARG A 74 -5.12 13.20 -4.38
N ASP A 75 -5.30 12.24 -5.27
CA ASP A 75 -5.89 12.45 -6.58
C ASP A 75 -7.34 12.93 -6.46
N ALA A 76 -8.12 12.35 -5.54
CA ALA A 76 -9.47 12.82 -5.26
C ALA A 76 -9.48 14.25 -4.69
N ALA A 77 -8.53 14.59 -3.81
CA ALA A 77 -8.39 15.94 -3.29
C ALA A 77 -7.97 16.94 -4.38
N ALA A 78 -7.05 16.56 -5.26
CA ALA A 78 -6.62 17.36 -6.41
C ALA A 78 -7.78 17.59 -7.39
N ARG A 79 -8.55 16.54 -7.71
CA ARG A 79 -9.74 16.63 -8.58
C ARG A 79 -10.86 17.48 -7.99
N ARG A 80 -10.98 17.52 -6.66
CA ARG A 80 -12.00 18.34 -6.00
C ARG A 80 -11.72 19.83 -6.13
N GLY A 81 -10.48 20.23 -6.44
CA GLY A 81 -10.04 21.62 -6.42
C GLY A 81 -10.16 22.21 -5.01
N ALA A 82 -9.19 22.99 -4.56
CA ALA A 82 -9.45 23.81 -3.37
C ALA A 82 -10.49 24.87 -3.76
N ARG A 83 -11.73 24.75 -3.28
CA ARG A 83 -12.76 25.78 -3.45
C ARG A 83 -12.14 27.12 -3.01
N PRO A 84 -12.04 28.11 -3.91
CA PRO A 84 -11.39 29.38 -3.60
C PRO A 84 -12.18 30.06 -2.47
N GLY A 85 -11.51 30.36 -1.36
CA GLY A 85 -12.12 31.01 -0.19
C GLY A 85 -12.06 32.53 -0.22
N GLY A 86 -12.54 33.18 0.85
CA GLY A 86 -12.36 34.62 1.07
C GLY A 86 -13.22 35.47 0.13
N THR A 87 -12.61 36.35 -0.67
CA THR A 87 -13.32 37.16 -1.68
C THR A 87 -14.22 36.31 -2.57
N TRP A 88 -13.76 35.11 -2.95
CA TRP A 88 -14.53 34.22 -3.80
C TRP A 88 -15.78 33.64 -3.12
N ASP A 89 -15.74 33.37 -1.81
CA ASP A 89 -16.94 33.01 -1.05
C ASP A 89 -17.95 34.17 -1.02
N CYS A 90 -17.46 35.39 -0.82
CA CYS A 90 -18.31 36.58 -0.85
C CYS A 90 -18.94 36.81 -2.23
N ILE A 91 -18.17 36.69 -3.32
CA ILE A 91 -18.68 36.83 -4.68
C ILE A 91 -19.75 35.78 -4.94
N ARG A 92 -19.47 34.48 -4.74
CA ARG A 92 -20.50 33.43 -4.95
C ARG A 92 -21.75 33.63 -4.11
N ALA A 93 -21.59 34.09 -2.86
CA ALA A 93 -22.73 34.38 -1.99
C ALA A 93 -23.58 35.55 -2.52
N LEU A 94 -22.94 36.60 -3.06
CA LEU A 94 -23.64 37.75 -3.62
C LEU A 94 -24.21 37.50 -5.03
N GLU A 95 -23.52 36.74 -5.87
CA GLU A 95 -23.93 36.45 -7.24
C GLU A 95 -25.07 35.43 -7.29
N SER A 96 -25.03 34.38 -6.48
CA SER A 96 -26.02 33.29 -6.55
C SER A 96 -26.42 32.66 -5.22
N GLY A 97 -25.95 33.19 -4.09
CA GLY A 97 -26.17 32.56 -2.79
C GLY A 97 -25.43 31.23 -2.62
N ASN A 98 -24.27 31.07 -3.26
CA ASN A 98 -23.50 29.82 -3.34
C ASN A 98 -24.20 28.67 -4.12
N ASN A 99 -25.15 28.99 -4.99
CA ASN A 99 -25.80 28.00 -5.84
C ASN A 99 -25.02 27.78 -7.15
N TYR A 100 -24.33 26.65 -7.27
CA TYR A 100 -23.59 26.26 -8.49
C TYR A 100 -24.50 25.88 -9.66
N SER A 101 -25.76 25.56 -9.39
CA SER A 101 -26.78 25.29 -10.41
C SER A 101 -27.72 26.48 -10.58
N ALA A 102 -27.29 27.69 -10.19
CA ALA A 102 -28.04 28.90 -10.47
C ALA A 102 -28.22 29.05 -11.99
N PRO A 103 -29.46 29.26 -12.49
CA PRO A 103 -29.74 29.27 -13.91
C PRO A 103 -28.81 30.19 -14.71
N GLY A 104 -28.21 29.65 -15.78
CA GLY A 104 -27.27 30.36 -16.66
C GLY A 104 -25.83 30.25 -16.18
N GLY A 105 -25.36 31.28 -15.48
CA GLY A 105 -23.93 31.45 -15.18
C GLY A 105 -23.40 30.70 -13.94
N GLY A 106 -24.22 29.89 -13.27
CA GLY A 106 -23.81 29.11 -12.10
C GLY A 106 -23.42 29.98 -10.89
N ALA A 107 -22.51 29.48 -10.05
CA ALA A 107 -22.18 30.12 -8.77
C ALA A 107 -21.58 31.53 -8.90
N TYR A 108 -20.99 31.84 -10.05
CA TYR A 108 -20.31 33.10 -10.32
C TYR A 108 -21.03 33.96 -11.36
N GLN A 109 -22.22 33.52 -11.80
CA GLN A 109 -23.01 34.20 -12.82
C GLN A 109 -22.20 34.54 -14.08
N PHE A 110 -21.40 33.58 -14.57
CA PHE A 110 -20.66 33.73 -15.82
C PHE A 110 -21.58 34.12 -16.98
N LEU A 111 -21.09 35.01 -17.84
CA LEU A 111 -21.67 35.18 -19.17
C LEU A 111 -21.32 33.98 -20.04
N ASP A 112 -22.29 33.45 -20.79
CA ASP A 112 -22.05 32.32 -21.71
C ASP A 112 -20.93 32.65 -22.70
N SER A 113 -20.87 33.89 -23.22
CA SER A 113 -19.81 34.30 -24.14
C SER A 113 -18.42 34.20 -23.51
N THR A 114 -18.26 34.61 -22.25
CA THR A 114 -16.99 34.51 -21.52
C THR A 114 -16.63 33.05 -21.25
N TRP A 115 -17.60 32.24 -20.83
CA TRP A 115 -17.41 30.81 -20.57
C TRP A 115 -16.88 30.07 -21.81
N HIS A 116 -17.51 30.31 -22.97
CA HIS A 116 -17.07 29.74 -24.24
C HIS A 116 -15.74 30.33 -24.73
N ALA A 117 -15.50 31.65 -24.54
CA ALA A 117 -14.23 32.28 -24.92
C ALA A 117 -13.04 31.71 -24.13
N MET A 118 -13.27 31.25 -22.90
CA MET A 118 -12.27 30.54 -22.11
C MET A 118 -12.05 29.08 -22.54
N GLY A 119 -12.88 28.56 -23.45
CA GLY A 119 -12.78 27.21 -24.02
C GLY A 119 -13.60 26.14 -23.29
N TYR A 120 -14.50 26.53 -22.39
CA TYR A 120 -15.39 25.58 -21.72
C TYR A 120 -16.62 25.25 -22.59
N PRO A 121 -17.06 23.99 -22.61
CA PRO A 121 -18.30 23.61 -23.30
C PRO A 121 -19.54 23.92 -22.45
N GLY A 122 -20.71 23.95 -23.09
CA GLY A 122 -22.00 24.08 -22.40
C GLY A 122 -22.17 25.41 -21.66
N THR A 123 -22.98 25.41 -20.60
CA THR A 123 -23.17 26.57 -19.72
C THR A 123 -22.49 26.34 -18.37
N ALA A 124 -22.11 27.42 -17.69
CA ALA A 124 -21.47 27.31 -16.38
C ALA A 124 -22.37 26.61 -15.36
N SER A 125 -23.70 26.78 -15.41
CA SER A 125 -24.63 26.12 -14.48
C SER A 125 -24.67 24.59 -14.60
N ASP A 126 -24.28 24.04 -15.75
CA ASP A 126 -24.19 22.60 -15.99
C ASP A 126 -22.82 22.02 -15.61
N ALA A 127 -21.82 22.88 -15.42
CA ALA A 127 -20.46 22.47 -15.09
C ALA A 127 -20.33 22.08 -13.61
N PRO A 128 -19.47 21.09 -13.27
CA PRO A 128 -19.21 20.73 -11.88
C PRO A 128 -18.70 21.93 -11.05
N PRO A 129 -19.00 22.01 -9.74
CA PRO A 129 -18.59 23.13 -8.90
C PRO A 129 -17.08 23.46 -8.95
N ALA A 130 -16.24 22.43 -8.99
CA ALA A 130 -14.79 22.59 -9.07
C ALA A 130 -14.34 23.23 -10.40
N GLU A 131 -15.06 22.97 -11.50
CA GLU A 131 -14.77 23.56 -12.81
C GLU A 131 -15.14 25.04 -12.85
N GLN A 132 -16.31 25.40 -12.30
CA GLN A 132 -16.71 26.80 -12.15
C GLN A 132 -15.74 27.58 -11.25
N ASP A 133 -15.29 26.97 -10.15
CA ASP A 133 -14.29 27.55 -9.25
C ASP A 133 -12.94 27.78 -9.95
N ALA A 134 -12.46 26.78 -10.69
CA ALA A 134 -11.22 26.88 -11.46
C ALA A 134 -11.33 27.93 -12.58
N ALA A 135 -12.47 27.97 -13.29
CA ALA A 135 -12.76 28.97 -14.31
C ALA A 135 -12.78 30.39 -13.70
N ALA A 136 -13.35 30.57 -12.51
CA ALA A 136 -13.41 31.89 -11.88
C ALA A 136 -12.01 32.40 -11.53
N VAL A 137 -11.17 31.53 -10.94
CA VAL A 137 -9.78 31.84 -10.65
C VAL A 137 -9.01 32.16 -11.93
N ARG A 138 -9.17 31.34 -12.98
CA ARG A 138 -8.50 31.56 -14.27
C ARG A 138 -8.92 32.89 -14.91
N LEU A 139 -10.21 33.17 -14.98
CA LEU A 139 -10.73 34.41 -15.54
C LEU A 139 -10.22 35.63 -14.76
N GLN A 140 -10.14 35.54 -13.44
CA GLN A 140 -9.58 36.63 -12.62
C GLN A 140 -8.08 36.83 -12.85
N GLN A 141 -7.32 35.76 -13.07
CA GLN A 141 -5.90 35.86 -13.40
C GLN A 141 -5.68 36.47 -14.80
N GLU A 142 -6.56 36.19 -15.74
CA GLU A 142 -6.45 36.64 -17.14
C GLU A 142 -7.03 38.07 -17.35
N ALA A 143 -8.17 38.38 -16.73
CA ALA A 143 -8.97 39.58 -17.01
C ALA A 143 -9.25 40.45 -15.76
N GLY A 144 -8.75 40.07 -14.59
CA GLY A 144 -8.90 40.84 -13.35
C GLY A 144 -10.28 40.73 -12.69
N TRP A 145 -10.49 41.53 -11.65
CA TRP A 145 -11.70 41.50 -10.81
C TRP A 145 -12.91 42.21 -11.43
N ASP A 146 -12.71 43.02 -12.47
CA ASP A 146 -13.78 43.82 -13.10
C ASP A 146 -14.84 42.95 -13.80
N GLN A 147 -14.60 41.65 -13.94
CA GLN A 147 -15.58 40.68 -14.43
C GLN A 147 -16.75 40.47 -13.44
N TRP A 148 -16.58 40.82 -12.16
CA TRP A 148 -17.61 40.72 -11.14
C TRP A 148 -17.88 42.08 -10.49
N THR A 149 -19.07 42.63 -10.72
CA THR A 149 -19.48 43.90 -10.09
C THR A 149 -19.51 43.80 -8.56
N THR A 150 -19.70 42.60 -8.02
CA THR A 150 -19.68 42.30 -6.58
C THR A 150 -18.27 42.28 -5.97
N ALA A 151 -17.20 42.19 -6.77
CA ALA A 151 -15.83 42.09 -6.27
C ALA A 151 -15.43 43.25 -5.35
N LYS A 152 -15.87 44.48 -5.66
CA LYS A 152 -15.64 45.67 -4.82
C LYS A 152 -16.24 45.53 -3.42
N ARG A 153 -17.44 44.95 -3.33
CA ARG A 153 -18.11 44.66 -2.04
C ARG A 153 -17.42 43.54 -1.28
N CYS A 154 -16.61 42.74 -1.96
CA CYS A 154 -15.85 41.61 -1.42
C CYS A 154 -14.36 41.91 -1.19
N GLY A 155 -13.98 43.20 -1.15
CA GLY A 155 -12.65 43.66 -0.75
C GLY A 155 -11.61 43.62 -1.88
N ARG A 156 -12.03 43.82 -3.13
CA ARG A 156 -11.16 43.97 -4.31
C ARG A 156 -11.21 45.34 -4.91
#